data_AF-A0A5F1F3I1-F1
#
_entry.id   AF-A0A5F1F3I1-F1
#
_cell.length_a   1.000
_cell.length_b   1.000
_cell.length_c   1.000
_cell.angle_alpha   90.00
_cell.angle_beta   90.00
_cell.angle_gamma   90.00
#
_symmetry.space_group_name_H-M   'P 1'
#
loop_
_entity.id
_entity.type
_entity.pdbx_description
1 polymer ?
#
loop_
_entity_poly.entity_id
_entity_poly.type
_entity_poly.pdbx_seq_one_letter_code
_entity_poly.pdbx_strand_id
1 'polypeptide(L)' 'MEDTIALKLEAAGYWRRASTRWLFIVGNFECTEAQREWWLLRREYCLTQISSPTLPVKLDISKLAKAADKILR' A
#
# COMPACT_ATOMS: atom_id res chain seq x y z
N MET A 1 21.26 -4.30 -6.58
CA MET A 1 21.14 -4.66 -5.16
C MET A 1 19.71 -5.11 -4.93
N GLU A 2 19.49 -6.34 -4.46
CA GLU A 2 18.15 -6.85 -4.19
C GLU A 2 17.82 -6.66 -2.69
N ASP A 3 16.74 -5.93 -2.37
CA ASP A 3 16.29 -5.77 -0.98
C ASP A 3 15.48 -7.00 -0.58
N THR A 4 16.11 -7.85 0.22
CA THR A 4 15.53 -9.12 0.66
C THR A 4 14.28 -8.93 1.52
N ILE A 5 14.11 -7.79 2.17
CA ILE A 5 12.91 -7.48 2.97
C ILE A 5 11.72 -7.22 2.04
N ALA A 6 11.89 -6.38 1.02
CA ALA A 6 10.85 -6.08 0.03
C ALA A 6 10.40 -7.37 -0.67
N LEU A 7 11.35 -8.21 -1.08
CA LEU A 7 11.05 -9.50 -1.71
C LEU A 7 10.30 -10.46 -0.78
N LYS A 8 10.68 -10.55 0.50
CA LYS A 8 9.96 -11.37 1.49
C LYS A 8 8.53 -10.86 1.73
N LEU A 9 8.32 -9.54 1.72
CA LEU A 9 7.01 -8.93 1.85
C LEU A 9 6.13 -9.22 0.63
N GLU A 10 6.69 -9.18 -0.59
CA GLU A 10 5.99 -9.60 -1.80
C GLU A 10 5.60 -11.08 -1.74
N ALA A 11 6.54 -11.95 -1.39
CA ALA A 11 6.29 -13.39 -1.29
C ALA A 11 5.23 -13.74 -0.24
N ALA A 12 5.14 -12.95 0.84
CA ALA A 12 4.11 -13.08 1.88
C ALA A 12 2.77 -12.40 1.53
N GLY A 13 2.66 -11.73 0.37
CA GLY A 13 1.46 -11.01 -0.05
C GLY A 13 1.19 -9.72 0.74
N TYR A 14 2.18 -9.18 1.47
CA TYR A 14 2.05 -7.93 2.21
C TYR A 14 2.28 -6.71 1.30
N TRP A 15 1.45 -6.58 0.27
CA TRP A 15 1.61 -5.66 -0.86
C TRP A 15 1.79 -4.19 -0.46
N ARG A 16 1.02 -3.69 0.51
CA ARG A 16 1.18 -2.32 1.04
C ARG A 16 2.57 -2.10 1.63
N ARG A 17 3.03 -3.04 2.46
CA ARG A 17 4.33 -2.94 3.14
C ARG A 17 5.49 -3.09 2.15
N ALA A 18 5.35 -4.01 1.19
CA ALA A 18 6.30 -4.19 0.09
C ALA A 18 6.45 -2.90 -0.73
N SER A 19 5.34 -2.29 -1.14
CA SER A 19 5.32 -1.02 -1.88
C SER A 19 6.05 0.11 -1.13
N THR A 20 5.79 0.26 0.18
CA THR A 20 6.49 1.25 1.01
C THR A 20 7.99 0.97 1.10
N ARG A 21 8.39 -0.31 1.20
CA ARG A 21 9.81 -0.70 1.27
C ARG A 21 10.54 -0.35 -0.03
N TRP A 22 9.94 -0.61 -1.20
CA TRP A 22 10.51 -0.21 -2.49
C TRP A 22 10.69 1.30 -2.60
N LEU A 23 9.70 2.08 -2.19
CA LEU A 23 9.81 3.55 -2.17
C LEU A 23 10.94 4.03 -1.24
N PHE A 24 11.07 3.42 -0.06
CA PHE A 24 12.14 3.72 0.88
C PHE A 24 13.52 3.47 0.27
N ILE A 25 13.71 2.36 -0.45
CA ILE A 25 15.01 2.04 -1.05
C ILE A 25 15.37 3.05 -2.13
N VAL A 26 14.41 3.39 -3.00
CA VAL A 26 14.60 4.40 -4.06
C VAL A 26 15.04 5.75 -3.49
N GLY A 27 14.50 6.15 -2.33
CA GLY A 27 14.78 7.45 -1.72
C GLY A 27 16.04 7.51 -0.85
N ASN A 28 16.58 6.38 -0.39
CA ASN A 28 17.65 6.36 0.62
C ASN A 28 18.97 5.73 0.16
N PHE A 29 19.03 5.10 -1.01
CA PHE A 29 20.24 4.46 -1.50
C PHE A 29 20.63 5.00 -2.87
N GLU A 30 21.93 5.25 -3.05
CA GLU A 30 22.47 5.53 -4.38
C GLU A 30 22.31 4.30 -5.26
N CYS A 31 21.72 4.51 -6.43
CA CYS A 31 21.38 3.47 -7.39
C CYS A 31 21.55 3.98 -8.81
N THR A 32 21.80 3.05 -9.73
CA THR A 32 21.80 3.38 -11.15
C THR A 32 20.38 3.72 -11.61
N GLU A 33 20.25 4.48 -12.70
CA GLU A 33 18.96 4.79 -13.34
C GLU A 33 18.12 3.52 -13.57
N ALA A 34 18.76 2.47 -14.08
CA ALA A 34 18.11 1.19 -14.36
C ALA A 34 17.61 0.49 -13.09
N GLN A 35 18.35 0.59 -11.97
CA GLN A 35 17.91 0.03 -10.69
C GLN A 35 16.72 0.81 -10.13
N ARG A 36 16.77 2.14 -10.22
CA ARG A 36 15.69 3.03 -9.81
C ARG A 36 14.41 2.72 -10.57
N GLU A 37 14.49 2.65 -11.89
CA GLU A 37 13.36 2.33 -12.76
C GLU A 37 12.77 0.95 -12.41
N TRP A 38 13.64 -0.05 -12.25
CA TRP A 38 13.20 -1.38 -11.85
C TRP A 38 12.45 -1.39 -10.50
N TRP A 39 12.95 -0.68 -9.49
CA TRP A 39 12.28 -0.56 -8.18
C TRP A 39 10.94 0.20 -8.27
N LEU A 40 10.84 1.23 -9.11
CA LEU A 40 9.60 1.96 -9.34
C LEU A 40 8.54 1.08 -10.02
N LEU A 41 8.91 0.34 -11.06
CA LEU A 41 8.02 -0.65 -11.69
C LEU A 41 7.56 -1.71 -10.69
N ARG A 42 8.46 -2.16 -9.81
CA ARG A 42 8.12 -3.14 -8.78
C ARG A 42 7.17 -2.60 -7.73
N ARG A 43 7.34 -1.32 -7.36
CA ARG A 43 6.40 -0.60 -6.51
C ARG A 43 5.02 -0.50 -7.15
N GLU A 44 4.93 -0.15 -8.43
CA GLU A 44 3.67 -0.10 -9.17
C GLU A 44 3.00 -1.47 -9.22
N TYR A 45 3.76 -2.53 -9.48
CA TYR A 45 3.25 -3.89 -9.39
C TYR A 45 2.62 -4.17 -8.01
N CYS A 46 3.33 -3.87 -6.92
CA CYS A 46 2.77 -4.02 -5.57
C CYS A 46 1.47 -3.22 -5.37
N LEU A 47 1.37 -2.02 -5.92
CA LEU A 47 0.16 -1.20 -5.82
C LEU A 47 -1.02 -1.83 -6.56
N THR A 48 -0.80 -2.44 -7.73
CA THR A 48 -1.85 -3.16 -8.46
C THR A 48 -2.36 -4.40 -7.72
N GLN A 49 -1.54 -5.03 -6.87
CA GLN A 49 -1.94 -6.16 -6.04
C GLN A 49 -2.78 -5.77 -4.82
N ILE A 50 -2.75 -4.49 -4.41
CA ILE A 50 -3.62 -4.00 -3.35
C ILE A 50 -5.02 -3.92 -3.96
N SER A 51 -5.84 -4.94 -3.70
CA SER A 51 -7.26 -4.90 -4.05
C SER A 51 -7.85 -3.57 -3.60
N SER A 52 -8.58 -2.88 -4.49
CA SER A 52 -9.41 -1.78 -4.03
C SER A 52 -10.26 -2.31 -2.88
N PRO A 53 -10.36 -1.59 -1.74
CA PRO A 53 -11.29 -2.00 -0.72
C PRO A 53 -12.64 -2.13 -1.42
N THR A 54 -13.21 -3.33 -1.40
CA THR A 54 -14.59 -3.53 -1.82
C THR A 54 -15.39 -2.53 -1.00
N LEU A 55 -15.82 -1.44 -1.63
CA LEU A 55 -16.58 -0.41 -0.93
C LEU A 55 -17.74 -1.16 -0.26
N PRO A 56 -17.89 -1.07 1.07
CA PRO A 56 -19.03 -1.69 1.71
C PRO A 56 -20.25 -1.16 0.98
N VAL A 57 -21.11 -2.08 0.53
CA VAL A 57 -22.40 -1.79 -0.10
C VAL A 57 -23.01 -0.59 0.61
N LYS A 58 -22.95 0.57 -0.05
CA LYS A 58 -23.50 1.87 0.36
C LYS A 58 -23.57 2.04 1.88
N LEU A 59 -22.47 2.48 2.50
CA LEU A 59 -22.49 2.89 3.91
C LEU A 59 -23.62 3.93 4.09
N ASP A 60 -24.65 3.59 4.85
CA ASP A 60 -25.79 4.48 5.09
C ASP A 60 -25.36 5.57 6.08
N ILE A 61 -24.79 6.65 5.52
CA ILE A 61 -24.25 7.80 6.25
C ILE A 61 -25.29 8.35 7.23
N SER A 62 -26.59 8.28 6.89
CA SER A 62 -27.67 8.73 7.74
C SER A 62 -27.83 7.88 9.00
N LYS A 63 -27.61 6.55 8.92
CA LYS A 63 -27.59 5.68 10.11
C LYS A 63 -26.35 5.91 10.96
N LEU A 64 -25.20 6.15 10.33
CA LEU A 64 -23.95 6.45 11.03
C LEU A 64 -24.06 7.76 11.83
N ALA A 65 -24.60 8.81 11.22
CA ALA A 65 -24.83 10.10 11.88
C ALA A 65 -25.77 9.96 13.08
N LYS A 66 -26.91 9.26 12.92
CA LYS A 66 -27.85 9.01 14.03
C LYS A 66 -27.21 8.23 15.19
N ALA A 67 -26.34 7.26 14.89
CA ALA A 67 -25.65 6.49 15.92
C ALA A 67 -24.63 7.35 16.68
N ALA A 68 -23.90 8.23 15.99
CA ALA A 68 -22.96 9.16 16.60
C ALA A 68 -23.67 10.18 17.51
N ASP A 69 -24.76 10.79 17.03
CA ASP A 69 -25.56 11.75 17.81
C ASP A 69 -26.15 11.14 19.08
N LYS A 70 -26.48 9.84 19.05
CA LYS A 70 -26.96 9.10 20.22
C LYS A 70 -25.90 8.95 21.32
N ILE A 71 -24.61 8.94 20.97
CA ILE A 71 -23.51 8.76 21.93
C ILE A 71 -23.12 10.11 22.59
N LEU A 72 -23.36 11.22 21.91
CA LEU A 72 -22.99 12.57 22.37
C LEU A 72 -24.04 13.23 23.28
N ARG A 73 -25.08 12.50 23.70
CA ARG A 73 -26.22 13.02 24.47
C ARG A 73 -26.41 12.24 25.76
#